data_AF-A0A076LFX9-F1
#
_entry.id   AF-A0A076LFX9-F1
#
_cell.length_a   1.000
_cell.length_b   1.000
_cell.length_c   1.000
_cell.angle_alpha   90.00
_cell.angle_beta   90.00
_cell.angle_gamma   90.00
#
_symmetry.space_group_name_H-M   'P 1'
#
loop_
_entity.id
_entity.type
_entity.pdbx_description
1 polymer ?
#
loop_
_entity_poly.entity_id
_entity_poly.type
_entity_poly.pdbx_seq_one_letter_code
_entity_poly.pdbx_strand_id
1 'polypeptide(L)'
;MLTGLVVALSFVIYLIIIPWIVGWAILNKQYGKEIDFISSYYFLDKNLTKSEKIKIEVIRAILTVPIFLIYLKLSKIDALLGFYELIFGVIIIGTINFVLLRHYLKNKEIHIIPIIEKSKN
;
A
#
# COMPACT_ATOMS: atom_id res chain seq x y z
N MET A 1 -2.36 -9.83 -25.59
CA MET A 1 -2.19 -10.75 -24.44
C MET A 1 -1.15 -10.22 -23.44
N LEU A 2 0.06 -9.87 -23.87
CA LEU A 2 1.13 -9.35 -22.99
C LEU A 2 0.72 -8.07 -22.23
N THR A 3 0.13 -7.10 -22.92
CA THR A 3 -0.27 -5.81 -22.35
C THR A 3 -1.28 -5.97 -21.22
N GLY A 4 -2.34 -6.78 -21.43
CA GLY A 4 -3.34 -7.06 -20.39
C GLY A 4 -2.78 -7.76 -19.15
N LEU A 5 -1.74 -8.58 -19.33
CA LEU A 5 -1.06 -9.25 -18.22
C LEU A 5 -0.23 -8.25 -17.41
N VAL A 6 0.44 -7.31 -18.09
CA VAL A 6 1.15 -6.19 -17.45
C VAL A 6 0.19 -5.30 -16.66
N VAL A 7 -1.05 -5.07 -17.13
CA VAL A 7 -2.10 -4.36 -16.36
C VAL A 7 -2.39 -5.08 -15.07
N ALA A 8 -2.75 -6.35 -15.16
CA ALA A 8 -3.22 -7.13 -14.03
C ALA A 8 -2.15 -7.16 -12.93
N LEU A 9 -0.89 -7.39 -13.32
CA LEU A 9 0.25 -7.34 -12.41
C LEU A 9 0.46 -5.95 -11.81
N SER A 10 0.36 -4.91 -12.63
CA SER A 10 0.45 -3.53 -12.15
C SER A 10 -0.62 -3.21 -11.10
N PHE A 11 -1.86 -3.63 -11.33
CA PHE A 11 -2.96 -3.46 -10.37
C PHE A 11 -2.68 -4.14 -9.03
N VAL A 12 -2.19 -5.37 -9.05
CA VAL A 12 -1.79 -6.09 -7.83
C VAL A 12 -0.69 -5.32 -7.10
N ILE A 13 0.29 -4.79 -7.84
CA ILE A 13 1.36 -3.98 -7.25
C ILE A 13 0.79 -2.72 -6.58
N TYR A 14 -0.08 -1.98 -7.27
CA TYR A 14 -0.63 -0.72 -6.76
C TYR A 14 -1.64 -0.87 -5.63
N LEU A 15 -2.53 -1.87 -5.68
CA LEU A 15 -3.58 -2.07 -4.69
C LEU A 15 -3.12 -2.83 -3.46
N ILE A 16 -2.16 -3.74 -3.62
CA ILE A 16 -1.83 -4.70 -2.56
C ILE A 16 -0.39 -4.53 -2.11
N ILE A 17 0.57 -4.61 -3.02
CA ILE A 17 1.99 -4.67 -2.65
C ILE A 17 2.48 -3.33 -2.10
N ILE A 18 2.28 -2.22 -2.82
CA ILE A 18 2.72 -0.89 -2.39
C ILE A 18 2.11 -0.48 -1.04
N PRO A 19 0.78 -0.57 -0.84
CA PRO A 19 0.20 -0.19 0.43
C PRO A 19 0.67 -1.05 1.60
N TRP A 20 0.95 -2.33 1.34
CA TRP A 20 1.48 -3.24 2.36
C TRP A 20 2.93 -2.93 2.72
N ILE A 21 3.80 -2.68 1.73
CA ILE A 21 5.19 -2.24 1.95
C ILE A 21 5.23 -0.93 2.73
N VAL A 22 4.38 0.03 2.38
CA VAL A 22 4.29 1.31 3.10
C VAL A 22 3.85 1.10 4.55
N GLY A 23 2.84 0.25 4.79
CA GLY A 23 2.41 -0.09 6.13
C GLY A 23 3.53 -0.72 6.97
N TRP A 24 4.21 -1.72 6.41
CA TRP A 24 5.37 -2.36 7.05
C TRP A 24 6.47 -1.34 7.40
N ALA A 25 6.83 -0.47 6.46
CA ALA A 25 7.87 0.54 6.66
C ALA A 25 7.50 1.55 7.77
N ILE A 26 6.24 1.98 7.83
CA ILE A 26 5.75 2.88 8.89
C ILE A 26 5.86 2.20 10.24
N LEU A 27 5.43 0.94 10.34
CA LEU A 27 5.43 0.22 11.62
C LEU A 27 6.85 0.01 12.14
N ASN A 28 7.79 -0.42 11.30
CA ASN A 28 9.18 -0.59 11.71
C ASN A 28 9.85 0.74 12.07
N LYS A 29 9.53 1.82 11.35
CA LYS A 29 10.06 3.15 11.67
C LYS A 29 9.47 3.75 12.94
N GLN A 30 8.17 3.57 13.17
CA GLN A 30 7.45 4.22 14.28
C GLN A 30 7.60 3.46 15.59
N TYR A 31 7.69 2.14 15.55
CA TYR A 31 7.72 1.30 16.76
C TYR A 31 9.11 0.72 17.06
N GLY A 32 10.11 0.92 16.18
CA GLY A 32 11.50 0.53 16.42
C GLY A 32 11.71 -0.99 16.62
N LYS A 33 10.76 -1.81 16.17
CA LYS A 33 10.81 -3.28 16.25
C LYS A 33 11.08 -3.85 14.86
N GLU A 34 11.71 -5.02 14.81
CA GLU A 34 11.79 -5.83 13.58
C GLU A 34 10.47 -6.59 13.39
N ILE A 35 9.43 -5.88 12.95
CA ILE A 35 8.16 -6.49 12.59
C ILE A 35 8.31 -7.06 11.19
N ASP A 36 8.08 -8.37 11.05
CA ASP A 36 8.06 -9.02 9.74
C ASP A 36 6.84 -8.55 8.90
N PHE A 37 6.87 -8.83 7.60
CA PHE A 37 5.83 -8.40 6.65
C PHE A 37 4.44 -8.99 6.94
N ILE A 38 4.35 -10.18 7.51
CA ILE A 38 3.06 -10.82 7.81
C ILE A 38 2.49 -10.22 9.09
N SER A 39 3.32 -10.06 10.12
CA SER A 39 3.00 -9.43 11.38
C SER A 39 2.55 -7.98 11.20
N SER A 40 3.12 -7.24 10.24
CA SER A 40 2.67 -5.88 9.91
C SER A 40 1.23 -5.84 9.39
N TYR A 41 0.80 -6.84 8.63
CA TYR A 41 -0.58 -6.96 8.16
C TYR A 41 -1.55 -7.17 9.33
N TYR A 42 -1.27 -8.15 10.20
CA TYR A 42 -2.11 -8.43 11.37
C TYR A 42 -2.17 -7.25 12.33
N PHE A 43 -1.09 -6.50 12.46
CA PHE A 43 -1.05 -5.31 13.29
C PHE A 43 -1.98 -4.23 12.76
N LEU A 44 -1.92 -3.92 11.46
CA LEU A 44 -2.83 -2.96 10.84
C LEU A 44 -4.28 -3.42 10.95
N ASP A 45 -4.53 -4.72 10.79
CA ASP A 45 -5.87 -5.29 10.91
C ASP A 45 -6.45 -5.13 12.33
N LYS A 46 -5.65 -5.38 13.37
CA LYS A 46 -6.10 -5.22 14.76
C LYS A 46 -6.25 -3.77 15.20
N ASN A 47 -5.37 -2.89 14.72
CA ASN A 47 -5.33 -1.51 15.19
C ASN A 47 -6.24 -0.57 14.38
N LEU A 48 -6.61 -0.89 13.15
CA LEU A 48 -7.55 -0.07 12.37
C LEU A 48 -9.00 -0.53 12.63
N THR A 49 -9.91 0.42 12.83
CA THR A 49 -11.34 0.13 12.92
C THR A 49 -11.89 -0.28 11.54
N LYS A 50 -13.02 -0.97 11.51
CA LYS A 50 -13.70 -1.34 10.26
C LYS A 50 -13.95 -0.11 9.36
N SER A 51 -14.33 1.03 9.95
CA SER A 51 -14.57 2.27 9.21
C SER A 51 -13.29 2.83 8.60
N GLU A 52 -12.17 2.84 9.34
CA GLU A 52 -10.88 3.32 8.84
C GLU A 52 -10.34 2.45 7.71
N LYS A 53 -10.45 1.12 7.84
CA LYS A 53 -10.09 0.18 6.77
C LYS A 53 -10.86 0.49 5.49
N ILE A 54 -12.18 0.64 5.59
CA ILE A 54 -13.04 0.98 4.44
C ILE A 54 -12.60 2.31 3.81
N LYS A 55 -12.34 3.35 4.61
CA LYS A 55 -11.87 4.65 4.09
C LYS A 55 -10.54 4.53 3.35
N ILE A 56 -9.59 3.78 3.92
CA ILE A 56 -8.29 3.53 3.29
C ILE A 56 -8.49 2.80 1.94
N GLU A 57 -9.30 1.73 1.92
CA GLU A 57 -9.57 0.96 0.70
C GLU A 57 -10.30 1.79 -0.37
N VAL A 58 -11.26 2.63 0.02
CA VAL A 58 -11.95 3.53 -0.91
C VAL A 58 -10.97 4.52 -1.56
N ILE A 59 -10.08 5.12 -0.77
CA ILE A 59 -9.08 6.04 -1.32
C ILE A 59 -8.12 5.30 -2.24
N ARG A 60 -7.67 4.09 -1.86
CA ARG A 60 -6.82 3.24 -2.72
C ARG A 60 -7.50 2.95 -4.05
N ALA A 61 -8.77 2.53 -4.03
CA ALA A 61 -9.54 2.25 -5.24
C ALA A 61 -9.63 3.48 -6.17
N ILE A 62 -9.95 4.65 -5.62
CA ILE A 62 -10.01 5.91 -6.38
C ILE A 62 -8.66 6.22 -7.04
N LEU A 63 -7.55 6.03 -6.32
CA LEU A 63 -6.20 6.30 -6.83
C LEU A 63 -5.75 5.35 -7.93
N THR A 64 -6.36 4.17 -8.05
CA THR A 64 -6.05 3.24 -9.14
C THR A 64 -6.75 3.57 -10.45
N VAL A 65 -7.80 4.39 -10.42
CA VAL A 65 -8.52 4.82 -11.64
C VAL A 65 -7.59 5.62 -12.58
N PRO A 66 -6.83 6.64 -12.13
CA PRO A 66 -5.85 7.33 -12.96
C PRO A 66 -4.82 6.38 -13.61
N ILE A 67 -4.35 5.36 -12.88
CA ILE A 67 -3.38 4.38 -13.37
C ILE A 67 -3.99 3.54 -14.50
N PHE A 68 -5.25 3.14 -14.35
CA PHE A 68 -5.98 2.46 -15.42
C PHE A 68 -6.10 3.32 -16.67
N LEU A 69 -6.39 4.62 -16.51
CA LEU A 69 -6.53 5.55 -17.63
C LEU A 69 -5.19 5.80 -18.34
N ILE A 70 -4.10 5.96 -17.59
CA ILE A 70 -2.72 6.03 -18.13
C ILE A 70 -2.42 4.76 -18.93
N TYR A 71 -2.78 3.61 -18.39
CA TYR A 71 -2.60 2.33 -19.08
C TYR A 71 -3.39 2.23 -20.39
N LEU A 72 -4.65 2.67 -20.42
CA LEU A 72 -5.44 2.65 -21.67
C LEU A 72 -4.78 3.53 -22.76
N LYS A 73 -4.10 4.60 -22.35
CA LYS A 73 -3.39 5.51 -23.25
C LYS A 73 -1.99 5.03 -23.65
N LEU A 74 -1.36 4.13 -22.90
CA LEU A 74 -0.04 3.54 -23.22
C LEU A 74 0.00 2.85 -24.59
N SER A 75 -1.16 2.43 -25.13
CA SER A 75 -1.28 1.91 -26.50
C SER A 75 -1.09 2.97 -27.61
N LYS A 76 -1.08 4.26 -27.27
CA LYS A 76 -1.09 5.41 -28.18
C LYS A 76 0.01 6.45 -27.93
N ILE A 77 0.71 6.36 -26.81
CA ILE A 77 1.73 7.32 -26.38
C ILE A 77 3.12 6.70 -26.61
N ASP A 78 4.15 7.53 -26.78
CA ASP A 78 5.55 7.09 -26.68
C ASP A 78 5.73 6.23 -25.41
N ALA A 79 6.23 5.00 -25.59
CA ALA A 79 6.37 4.02 -24.52
C ALA A 79 7.17 4.57 -23.33
N LEU A 80 8.10 5.50 -23.57
CA LEU A 80 8.90 6.13 -22.53
C LEU A 80 8.05 7.05 -21.62
N LEU A 81 7.17 7.86 -22.20
CA LEU A 81 6.31 8.78 -21.44
C LEU A 81 5.31 8.00 -20.58
N GLY A 82 4.68 6.97 -21.13
CA GLY A 82 3.75 6.13 -20.38
C GLY A 82 4.42 5.36 -19.24
N PHE A 83 5.70 4.97 -19.39
CA PHE A 83 6.48 4.39 -18.29
C PHE A 83 6.74 5.38 -17.15
N TYR A 84 7.08 6.64 -17.47
CA TYR A 84 7.23 7.68 -16.45
C TYR A 84 5.92 7.95 -15.69
N GLU A 85 4.79 7.99 -16.40
CA GLU A 85 3.47 8.17 -15.78
C GLU A 85 3.13 7.03 -14.79
N LEU A 86 3.50 5.78 -15.13
CA LEU A 86 3.34 4.65 -14.21
C LEU A 86 4.21 4.81 -12.95
N ILE A 87 5.51 5.13 -13.10
CA ILE A 87 6.39 5.37 -11.95
C ILE A 87 5.84 6.48 -11.05
N PHE A 88 5.36 7.58 -11.64
CA PHE A 88 4.77 8.67 -10.90
C PHE A 88 3.51 8.23 -10.13
N GLY A 89 2.70 7.36 -10.73
CA GLY A 89 1.58 6.68 -10.06
C GLY A 89 2.00 5.90 -8.81
N VAL A 90 3.12 5.17 -8.86
CA VAL A 90 3.67 4.44 -7.68
C VAL A 90 3.95 5.41 -6.54
N ILE A 91 4.61 6.53 -6.86
CA ILE A 91 5.02 7.55 -5.89
C ILE A 91 3.79 8.17 -5.22
N ILE A 92 2.77 8.55 -6.00
CA ILE A 92 1.53 9.12 -5.48
C ILE A 92 0.81 8.14 -4.55
N ILE A 93 0.60 6.89 -5.00
CA ILE A 93 -0.09 5.87 -4.20
C ILE A 93 0.67 5.57 -2.92
N GLY A 94 1.99 5.45 -3.00
CA GLY A 94 2.84 5.24 -1.83
C GLY A 94 2.73 6.38 -0.83
N THR A 95 2.81 7.62 -1.32
CA THR A 95 2.73 8.84 -0.49
C THR A 95 1.37 8.97 0.19
N ILE A 96 0.27 8.77 -0.53
CA ILE A 96 -1.08 8.90 0.05
C ILE A 96 -1.32 7.78 1.06
N ASN A 97 -0.92 6.54 0.77
CA ASN A 97 -0.98 5.46 1.77
C ASN A 97 -0.18 5.81 3.02
N PHE A 98 1.00 6.40 2.84
CA PHE A 98 1.84 6.78 3.96
C PHE A 98 1.15 7.81 4.84
N VAL A 99 0.60 8.86 4.24
CA VAL A 99 -0.12 9.92 4.96
C VAL A 99 -1.35 9.35 5.67
N LEU A 100 -2.16 8.52 5.01
CA LEU A 100 -3.37 7.94 5.59
C LEU A 100 -3.06 7.02 6.77
N LEU A 101 -2.15 6.05 6.57
CA LEU A 101 -1.80 5.10 7.62
C LEU A 101 -1.18 5.82 8.81
N ARG A 102 -0.27 6.77 8.57
CA ARG A 102 0.31 7.57 9.64
C ARG A 102 -0.76 8.39 10.37
N HIS A 103 -1.71 9.00 9.66
CA HIS A 103 -2.80 9.76 10.28
C HIS A 103 -3.63 8.89 11.22
N TYR A 104 -4.06 7.71 10.77
CA TYR A 104 -4.89 6.81 11.59
C TYR A 104 -4.13 6.13 12.73
N LEU A 105 -2.82 5.88 12.57
CA LEU A 105 -1.99 5.25 13.61
C LEU A 105 -1.45 6.25 14.64
N LYS A 106 -1.29 7.53 14.29
CA LYS A 106 -0.69 8.54 15.19
C LYS A 106 -1.44 8.73 16.51
N ASN A 107 -2.76 8.55 16.50
CA ASN A 107 -3.62 8.83 17.65
C ASN A 107 -4.06 7.56 18.40
N LYS A 108 -3.50 6.40 18.05
CA LYS A 108 -3.85 5.15 18.74
C LYS A 108 -2.81 4.83 19.79
N GLU A 109 -3.28 4.66 21.03
CA GLU A 109 -2.53 3.93 22.05
C GLU A 109 -2.39 2.50 21.57
N ILE A 110 -1.27 2.23 20.94
CA ILE A 110 -1.02 0.91 20.39
C ILE A 110 -0.61 0.05 21.57
N HIS A 111 -1.55 -0.75 22.06
CA HIS A 111 -1.22 -1.94 22.80
C HIS A 111 -0.48 -2.85 21.83
N ILE A 112 0.86 -2.74 21.84
CA ILE A 112 1.73 -3.67 21.15
C ILE A 112 1.53 -4.99 21.89
N ILE A 113 0.57 -5.78 21.43
CA ILE A 113 0.52 -7.20 21.78
C ILE A 113 1.94 -7.69 21.51
N PRO A 114 2.59 -8.38 22.45
CA PRO A 114 3.88 -8.99 22.19
C PRO A 114 3.66 -10.05 21.11
N ILE A 115 3.80 -9.65 19.84
CA ILE A 115 3.81 -10.57 18.69
C ILE A 115 5.19 -11.27 18.63
N ILE A 116 6.15 -10.84 19.46
CA ILE A 116 7.46 -11.48 19.60
C ILE A 116 7.46 -12.30 20.89
N GLU A 117 6.80 -13.46 20.86
CA GLU A 117 7.18 -14.59 21.72
C GLU A 117 6.68 -15.94 21.18
N LYS A 118 6.75 -16.16 19.87
CA LYS A 118 6.59 -17.49 19.29
C LYS A 118 7.55 -17.72 18.12
N SER A 119 8.84 -17.79 18.42
CA SER A 119 9.82 -18.47 17.54
C SER A 119 11.11 -18.86 18.27
N LYS A 120 11.06 -19.09 19.59
CA LYS A 120 12.14 -19.75 20.34
C LYS A 120 11.51 -20.74 21.32
N ASN A 121 11.07 -21.87 20.79
CA ASN A 121 10.98 -23.17 21.49
C ASN A 121 10.93 -24.25 20.43
#